data_AF-A0A973UF54-F1
#
_entry.id   AF-A0A973UF54-F1
#
_cell.length_a   1.000
_cell.length_b   1.000
_cell.length_c   1.000
_cell.angle_alpha   90.00
_cell.angle_beta   90.00
_cell.angle_gamma   90.00
#
_symmetry.space_group_name_H-M   'P 1'
#
loop_
_entity.id
_entity.type
_entity.pdbx_description
1 polymer ?
#
loop_
_entity_poly.entity_id
_entity_poly.type
_entity_poly.pdbx_seq_one_letter_code
_entity_poly.pdbx_strand_id
1 'polypeptide(L)'
;MGYWGYFVVGRGERPLTELDALVGAEGMALRDEAPGGWQVWECPGSGGDIGSMNALAQETGAPALFGYVMDSDCVVVEAAAPDSGAWTTCLARAAMAGYLPAGDEGLTLEDYFLEPGDAADRAVAWAAEAGHEVNAESLVDVLTADADPLAENIFFRLLDRLGVVPL
;
A
#
# COMPACT_ATOMS: atom_id res chain seq x y z
N MET A 1 19.44 -1.80 -11.11
CA MET A 1 18.34 -0.95 -11.59
C MET A 1 17.09 -1.67 -11.13
N GLY A 2 16.62 -1.32 -9.94
CA GLY A 2 15.38 -1.84 -9.41
C GLY A 2 14.18 -1.11 -10.02
N TYR A 3 13.00 -1.57 -9.66
CA TYR A 3 11.74 -1.05 -10.13
C TYR A 3 11.34 0.21 -9.34
N TRP A 4 10.79 1.18 -10.07
CA TRP A 4 10.18 2.38 -9.51
C TRP A 4 8.78 2.50 -10.08
N GLY A 5 7.79 2.56 -9.19
CA GLY A 5 6.40 2.64 -9.57
C GLY A 5 5.48 2.28 -8.43
N TYR A 6 4.21 2.12 -8.75
CA TYR A 6 3.16 1.96 -7.76
C TYR A 6 2.33 0.73 -8.05
N PHE A 7 1.82 0.14 -6.97
CA PHE A 7 0.75 -0.85 -7.01
C PHE A 7 -0.48 -0.27 -6.33
N VAL A 8 -1.59 -0.13 -7.05
CA VAL A 8 -2.86 0.32 -6.50
C VAL A 8 -3.76 -0.88 -6.31
N VAL A 9 -4.35 -1.00 -5.12
CA VAL A 9 -5.23 -2.10 -4.74
C VAL A 9 -6.53 -1.53 -4.24
N GLY A 10 -7.64 -2.00 -4.81
CA GLY A 10 -8.96 -1.55 -4.44
C GLY A 10 -10.03 -2.55 -4.84
N ARG A 11 -11.21 -2.39 -4.26
CA ARG A 11 -12.36 -3.24 -4.56
C ARG A 11 -13.35 -2.49 -5.45
N GLY A 12 -13.80 -3.12 -6.54
CA GLY A 12 -14.79 -2.51 -7.42
C GLY A 12 -15.36 -3.50 -8.44
N GLU A 13 -16.62 -3.27 -8.82
CA GLU A 13 -17.27 -4.01 -9.92
C GLU A 13 -16.80 -3.53 -11.31
N ARG A 14 -16.26 -2.31 -11.37
CA ARG A 14 -15.68 -1.70 -12.57
C ARG A 14 -14.17 -1.56 -12.42
N PRO A 15 -13.41 -1.44 -13.51
CA PRO A 15 -11.98 -1.16 -13.45
C PRO A 15 -11.69 0.08 -12.61
N LEU A 16 -10.73 0.00 -11.68
CA LEU A 16 -10.40 1.13 -10.81
C LEU A 16 -9.95 2.37 -11.61
N THR A 17 -9.34 2.16 -12.79
CA THR A 17 -8.92 3.23 -13.71
C THR A 17 -10.06 4.05 -14.32
N GLU A 18 -11.30 3.56 -14.24
CA GLU A 18 -12.49 4.30 -14.69
C GLU A 18 -13.06 5.24 -13.62
N LEU A 19 -12.51 5.20 -12.39
CA LEU A 19 -12.96 6.00 -11.27
C LEU A 19 -12.31 7.38 -11.28
N ASP A 20 -13.07 8.40 -10.86
CA ASP A 20 -12.59 9.77 -10.83
C ASP A 20 -11.39 9.94 -9.89
N ALA A 21 -11.33 9.11 -8.84
CA ALA A 21 -10.20 9.06 -7.91
C ALA A 21 -8.84 8.72 -8.57
N LEU A 22 -8.83 8.03 -9.71
CA LEU A 22 -7.60 7.61 -10.41
C LEU A 22 -7.44 8.23 -11.80
N VAL A 23 -8.21 9.27 -12.13
CA VAL A 23 -8.16 9.93 -13.45
C VAL A 23 -6.78 10.48 -13.82
N GLY A 24 -5.96 10.82 -12.82
CA GLY A 24 -4.59 11.33 -13.00
C GLY A 24 -3.52 10.24 -13.16
N ALA A 25 -3.87 8.97 -12.92
CA ALA A 25 -2.92 7.87 -12.99
C ALA A 25 -2.85 7.32 -14.42
N GLU A 26 -1.86 7.80 -15.18
CA GLU A 26 -1.64 7.37 -16.56
C GLU A 26 -0.82 6.07 -16.63
N GLY A 27 -1.11 5.23 -17.63
CA GLY A 27 -0.32 4.03 -17.90
C GLY A 27 -0.55 2.89 -16.90
N MET A 28 -1.64 2.93 -16.13
CA MET A 28 -2.02 1.82 -15.25
C MET A 28 -2.34 0.56 -16.06
N ALA A 29 -1.73 -0.55 -15.68
CA ALA A 29 -1.99 -1.87 -16.24
C ALA A 29 -2.57 -2.79 -15.17
N LEU A 30 -3.63 -3.52 -15.50
CA LEU A 30 -4.18 -4.53 -14.61
C LEU A 30 -3.14 -5.64 -14.46
N ARG A 31 -2.71 -5.87 -13.22
CA ARG A 31 -1.73 -6.89 -12.87
C ARG A 31 -2.40 -8.18 -12.42
N ASP A 32 -3.40 -8.06 -11.55
CA ASP A 32 -4.12 -9.21 -11.01
C ASP A 32 -5.54 -8.87 -10.54
N GLU A 33 -6.38 -9.90 -10.44
CA GLU A 33 -7.74 -9.82 -9.91
C GLU A 33 -7.94 -10.90 -8.84
N ALA A 34 -8.51 -10.53 -7.70
CA ALA A 34 -8.73 -11.42 -6.57
C ALA A 34 -10.23 -11.54 -6.22
N PRO A 35 -10.64 -12.64 -5.55
CA PRO A 35 -12.04 -12.87 -5.19
C PRO A 35 -12.66 -11.70 -4.42
N GLY A 36 -13.95 -11.43 -4.64
CA GLY A 36 -14.62 -10.30 -3.99
C GLY A 36 -14.48 -8.97 -4.72
N GLY A 37 -13.96 -8.97 -5.96
CA GLY A 37 -13.83 -7.78 -6.80
C GLY A 37 -12.60 -6.94 -6.48
N TRP A 38 -11.61 -7.53 -5.81
CA TRP A 38 -10.31 -6.92 -5.57
C TRP A 38 -9.50 -6.90 -6.85
N GLN A 39 -8.86 -5.77 -7.14
CA GLN A 39 -8.05 -5.58 -8.33
C GLN A 39 -6.71 -4.98 -7.92
N VAL A 40 -5.63 -5.46 -8.55
CA VAL A 40 -4.28 -4.94 -8.40
C VAL A 40 -3.84 -4.32 -9.72
N TRP A 41 -3.53 -3.04 -9.68
CA TRP A 41 -3.08 -2.28 -10.83
C TRP A 41 -1.65 -1.82 -10.62
N GLU A 42 -0.83 -1.94 -11.66
CA GLU A 42 0.54 -1.47 -11.67
C GLU A 42 0.63 -0.16 -12.46
N CYS A 43 1.26 0.85 -11.87
CA CYS A 43 1.54 2.12 -12.52
C CYS A 43 3.05 2.38 -12.54
N PRO A 44 3.71 2.41 -13.71
CA PRO A 44 5.13 2.68 -13.80
C PRO A 44 5.45 4.10 -13.32
N GLY A 45 6.56 4.27 -12.58
CA GLY A 45 6.92 5.51 -11.86
C GLY A 45 7.32 6.71 -12.72
N SER A 46 6.95 6.77 -14.01
CA SER A 46 7.36 7.82 -14.94
C SER A 46 6.56 9.14 -14.84
N GLY A 47 5.80 9.37 -13.76
CA GLY A 47 5.41 10.74 -13.37
C GLY A 47 3.92 11.07 -13.30
N GLY A 48 3.06 10.14 -12.88
CA GLY A 48 1.67 10.45 -12.51
C GLY A 48 1.50 10.56 -10.99
N ASP A 49 0.68 11.50 -10.53
CA ASP A 49 0.15 11.51 -9.16
C ASP A 49 -0.89 10.39 -9.06
N ILE A 50 -0.63 9.41 -8.20
CA ILE A 50 -1.64 8.41 -7.87
C ILE A 50 -2.63 9.12 -6.97
N GLY A 51 -3.79 9.45 -7.53
CA GLY A 51 -4.83 10.19 -6.82
C GLY A 51 -5.17 9.59 -5.45
N SER A 52 -5.93 10.33 -4.66
CA SER A 52 -6.07 10.03 -3.23
C SER A 52 -6.74 8.68 -2.94
N MET A 53 -6.12 7.84 -2.09
CA MET A 53 -6.75 6.62 -1.60
C MET A 53 -8.02 6.90 -0.79
N ASN A 54 -8.10 8.06 -0.11
CA ASN A 54 -9.34 8.47 0.53
C ASN A 54 -10.46 8.67 -0.49
N ALA A 55 -10.18 9.32 -1.62
CA ALA A 55 -11.18 9.50 -2.68
C ALA A 55 -11.59 8.15 -3.28
N LEU A 56 -10.62 7.26 -3.54
CA LEU A 56 -10.88 5.93 -4.07
C LEU A 56 -11.73 5.09 -3.10
N ALA A 57 -11.39 5.12 -1.81
CA ALA A 57 -12.11 4.39 -0.79
C ALA A 57 -13.55 4.90 -0.62
N GLN A 58 -13.76 6.22 -0.69
CA GLN A 58 -15.09 6.82 -0.64
C GLN A 58 -15.92 6.54 -1.90
N GLU A 59 -15.31 6.57 -3.09
CA GLU A 59 -15.99 6.33 -4.36
C GLU A 59 -16.39 4.85 -4.52
N THR A 60 -15.54 3.93 -4.06
CA THR A 60 -15.81 2.49 -4.08
C THR A 60 -16.67 2.03 -2.89
N GLY A 61 -16.73 2.83 -1.82
CA GLY A 61 -17.35 2.44 -0.56
C GLY A 61 -16.65 1.27 0.12
N ALA A 62 -15.39 1.02 -0.22
CA ALA A 62 -14.60 -0.11 0.25
C ALA A 62 -13.17 0.34 0.57
N PRO A 63 -12.43 -0.39 1.40
CA PRO A 63 -11.04 -0.07 1.69
C PRO A 63 -10.16 -0.12 0.42
N ALA A 64 -9.23 0.81 0.29
CA ALA A 64 -8.27 0.91 -0.81
C ALA A 64 -6.87 1.22 -0.28
N LEU A 65 -5.83 0.86 -1.03
CA LEU A 65 -4.45 1.16 -0.68
C LEU A 65 -3.55 1.26 -1.92
N PHE A 66 -2.40 1.92 -1.78
CA PHE A 66 -1.30 1.78 -2.73
C PHE A 66 0.02 1.45 -2.04
N GLY A 67 0.91 0.81 -2.79
CA GLY A 67 2.31 0.63 -2.45
C GLY A 67 3.19 1.34 -3.47
N TYR A 68 3.98 2.32 -3.05
CA TYR A 68 4.99 2.98 -3.88
C TYR A 68 6.35 2.35 -3.66
N VAL A 69 6.90 1.71 -4.70
CA VAL A 69 8.17 1.00 -4.69
C VAL A 69 9.29 1.93 -5.14
N MET A 70 10.38 1.93 -4.39
CA MET A 70 11.58 2.73 -4.65
C MET A 70 12.79 1.81 -4.83
N ASP A 71 13.31 1.76 -6.05
CA ASP A 71 14.44 0.92 -6.49
C ASP A 71 14.33 -0.56 -6.14
N SER A 72 13.11 -1.08 -5.96
CA SER A 72 12.84 -2.40 -5.36
C SER A 72 13.45 -2.63 -3.97
N ASP A 73 13.93 -1.57 -3.30
CA ASP A 73 14.59 -1.66 -1.99
C ASP A 73 13.60 -1.46 -0.84
N CYS A 74 12.60 -0.60 -1.04
CA CYS A 74 11.58 -0.32 -0.04
C CYS A 74 10.24 0.05 -0.68
N VAL A 75 9.18 0.03 0.14
CA VAL A 75 7.82 0.38 -0.29
C VAL A 75 7.17 1.31 0.73
N VAL A 76 6.63 2.45 0.28
CA VAL A 76 5.69 3.24 1.08
C VAL A 76 4.29 2.68 0.86
N VAL A 77 3.57 2.37 1.94
CA VAL A 77 2.19 1.93 1.88
C VAL A 77 1.29 3.03 2.42
N GLU A 78 0.33 3.46 1.62
CA GLU A 78 -0.77 4.30 2.07
C GLU A 78 -2.07 3.55 1.87
N ALA A 79 -2.87 3.48 2.90
CA ALA A 79 -4.17 2.84 2.87
C ALA A 79 -5.22 3.78 3.43
N ALA A 80 -6.43 3.68 2.89
CA ALA A 80 -7.59 4.40 3.35
C ALA A 80 -8.81 3.50 3.32
N ALA A 81 -9.71 3.72 4.25
CA ALA A 81 -11.05 3.16 4.19
C ALA A 81 -12.08 4.21 4.63
N PRO A 82 -13.36 4.05 4.22
CA PRO A 82 -14.43 4.94 4.64
C PRO A 82 -14.54 5.16 6.15
N ASP A 83 -14.46 4.09 6.95
CA ASP A 83 -14.70 4.13 8.40
C ASP A 83 -13.41 4.06 9.23
N SER A 84 -12.45 3.21 8.86
CA SER A 84 -11.18 3.03 9.59
C SER A 84 -10.14 4.13 9.31
N GLY A 85 -10.43 5.00 8.33
CA GLY A 85 -9.64 6.18 8.01
C GLY A 85 -8.38 5.86 7.21
N ALA A 86 -7.50 6.86 7.07
CA ALA A 86 -6.24 6.71 6.36
C ALA A 86 -5.06 6.45 7.30
N TRP A 87 -4.10 5.67 6.83
CA TRP A 87 -2.85 5.40 7.51
C TRP A 87 -1.72 5.17 6.50
N THR A 88 -0.50 5.49 6.92
CA THR A 88 0.68 5.38 6.08
C THR A 88 1.81 4.72 6.86
N THR A 89 2.51 3.80 6.22
CA THR A 89 3.70 3.13 6.77
C THR A 89 4.71 2.81 5.66
N CYS A 90 5.83 2.19 6.02
CA CYS A 90 6.83 1.73 5.07
C CYS A 90 7.28 0.30 5.35
N LEU A 91 7.59 -0.43 4.28
CA LEU A 91 8.19 -1.76 4.28
C LEU A 91 9.69 -1.65 3.98
N ALA A 92 10.48 -2.60 4.49
CA ALA A 92 11.95 -2.53 4.47
C ALA A 92 12.46 -1.19 5.07
N ARG A 93 12.07 -0.92 6.32
CA ARG A 93 12.35 0.34 7.04
C ARG A 93 13.83 0.73 7.01
N ALA A 94 14.73 -0.25 7.13
CA ALA A 94 16.17 0.00 7.08
C ALA A 94 16.61 0.62 5.73
N ALA A 95 16.07 0.14 4.62
CA ALA A 95 16.32 0.71 3.29
C ALA A 95 15.63 2.07 3.13
N MET A 96 14.37 2.20 3.61
CA MET A 96 13.63 3.48 3.57
C MET A 96 14.37 4.62 4.26
N ALA A 97 15.06 4.35 5.37
CA ALA A 97 15.87 5.36 6.06
C ALA A 97 16.96 5.99 5.15
N GLY A 98 17.46 5.26 4.16
CA GLY A 98 18.43 5.76 3.18
C GLY A 98 17.83 6.69 2.12
N TYR A 99 16.51 6.68 1.94
CA TYR A 99 15.79 7.53 0.99
C TYR A 99 15.23 8.81 1.62
N LEU A 100 15.19 8.89 2.95
CA LEU A 100 14.84 10.14 3.63
C LEU A 100 15.93 11.20 3.37
N PRO A 101 15.56 12.46 3.12
CA PRO A 101 16.53 13.53 2.89
C PRO A 101 17.44 13.67 4.11
N ALA A 102 18.72 13.34 3.95
CA ALA A 102 19.76 13.38 4.99
C ALA A 102 20.08 14.81 5.50
N GLY A 103 19.18 15.78 5.33
CA GLY A 103 19.44 17.21 5.49
C GLY A 103 18.44 18.00 6.33
N ASP A 104 17.30 17.43 6.74
CA ASP A 104 16.42 18.09 7.73
C ASP A 104 16.71 17.51 9.13
N GLU A 105 17.24 18.37 9.98
CA GLU A 105 17.76 18.08 11.30
C GLU A 105 16.70 17.41 12.20
N GLY A 106 16.72 16.08 12.26
CA GLY A 106 16.02 15.30 13.31
C GLY A 106 14.71 14.64 12.93
N LEU A 107 14.30 14.63 11.65
CA LEU A 107 13.14 13.85 11.21
C LEU A 107 13.54 12.37 11.02
N THR A 108 12.83 11.50 11.71
CA THR A 108 12.96 10.04 11.73
C THR A 108 11.88 9.40 10.86
N LEU A 109 11.95 8.09 10.63
CA LEU A 109 10.88 7.39 9.89
C LEU A 109 9.53 7.56 10.60
N GLU A 110 9.56 7.64 11.92
CA GLU A 110 8.43 7.73 12.82
C GLU A 110 7.69 9.08 12.69
N ASP A 111 8.34 10.11 12.15
CA ASP A 111 7.72 11.39 11.83
C ASP A 111 6.89 11.33 10.53
N TYR A 112 7.18 10.37 9.65
CA TYR A 112 6.51 10.19 8.36
C TYR A 112 5.58 8.97 8.32
N PHE A 113 5.90 7.93 9.09
CA PHE A 113 5.32 6.61 8.99
C PHE A 113 4.96 6.09 10.37
N LEU A 114 3.79 5.45 10.46
CA LEU A 114 3.43 4.73 11.68
C LEU A 114 4.48 3.67 12.02
N GLU A 115 4.73 3.50 13.32
CA GLU A 115 5.51 2.38 13.84
C GLU A 115 4.84 1.06 13.47
N PRO A 116 5.59 -0.05 13.28
CA PRO A 116 5.03 -1.32 12.83
C PRO A 116 3.85 -1.84 13.67
N GLY A 117 3.86 -1.61 14.99
CA GLY A 117 2.74 -1.98 15.87
C GLY A 117 1.47 -1.18 15.58
N ASP A 118 1.59 0.15 15.55
CA ASP A 118 0.46 1.03 15.25
C ASP A 118 -0.07 0.82 13.82
N ALA A 119 0.84 0.63 12.86
CA ALA A 119 0.49 0.29 11.48
C ALA A 119 -0.25 -1.05 11.39
N ALA A 120 0.16 -2.06 12.17
CA ALA A 120 -0.53 -3.34 12.24
C ALA A 120 -1.95 -3.17 12.81
N ASP A 121 -2.13 -2.39 13.86
CA ASP A 121 -3.45 -2.12 14.43
C ASP A 121 -4.39 -1.42 13.43
N ARG A 122 -3.86 -0.44 12.68
CA ARG A 122 -4.63 0.21 11.59
C ARG A 122 -4.93 -0.75 10.44
N ALA A 123 -3.98 -1.58 10.08
CA ALA A 123 -4.15 -2.61 9.05
C ALA A 123 -5.20 -3.66 9.44
N VAL A 124 -5.28 -4.05 10.72
CA VAL A 124 -6.34 -4.94 11.23
C VAL A 124 -7.71 -4.29 11.11
N ALA A 125 -7.85 -3.02 11.50
CA ALA A 125 -9.12 -2.31 11.38
C ALA A 125 -9.54 -2.16 9.90
N TRP A 126 -8.58 -1.84 9.03
CA TRP A 126 -8.79 -1.74 7.58
C TRP A 126 -9.23 -3.09 6.97
N ALA A 127 -8.58 -4.19 7.36
CA ALA A 127 -8.93 -5.53 6.91
C ALA A 127 -10.32 -5.96 7.41
N ALA A 128 -10.65 -5.63 8.67
CA ALA A 128 -11.96 -5.93 9.25
C ALA A 128 -13.09 -5.23 8.50
N GLU A 129 -12.88 -3.96 8.09
CA GLU A 129 -13.82 -3.22 7.25
C GLU A 129 -13.95 -3.82 5.84
N ALA A 130 -12.87 -4.37 5.31
CA ALA A 130 -12.89 -5.15 4.07
C ALA A 130 -13.62 -6.51 4.21
N GLY A 131 -13.96 -6.92 5.43
CA GLY A 131 -14.61 -8.19 5.74
C GLY A 131 -13.65 -9.34 6.03
N HIS A 132 -12.38 -9.04 6.32
CA HIS A 132 -11.33 -10.01 6.61
C HIS A 132 -10.89 -9.93 8.07
N GLU A 133 -10.81 -11.07 8.74
CA GLU A 133 -10.22 -11.18 10.08
C GLU A 133 -8.76 -11.59 9.96
N VAL A 134 -7.86 -10.72 10.40
CA VAL A 134 -6.41 -10.87 10.23
C VAL A 134 -5.69 -10.80 11.58
N ASN A 135 -4.56 -11.49 11.68
CA ASN A 135 -3.77 -11.53 12.90
C ASN A 135 -2.75 -10.37 12.94
N ALA A 136 -2.80 -9.55 14.00
CA ALA A 136 -1.91 -8.40 14.17
C ALA A 136 -0.42 -8.78 14.22
N GLU A 137 -0.05 -9.85 14.93
CA GLU A 137 1.34 -10.31 15.03
C GLU A 137 1.88 -10.69 13.64
N SER A 138 1.06 -11.36 12.82
CA SER A 138 1.44 -11.68 11.43
C SER A 138 1.65 -10.44 10.56
N LEU A 139 0.94 -9.33 10.82
CA LEU A 139 1.14 -8.07 10.12
C LEU A 139 2.41 -7.37 10.62
N VAL A 140 2.67 -7.36 11.93
CA VAL A 140 3.93 -6.84 12.50
C VAL A 140 5.14 -7.57 11.92
N ASP A 141 5.07 -8.89 11.77
CA ASP A 141 6.13 -9.70 11.16
C ASP A 141 6.44 -9.25 9.71
N VAL A 142 5.42 -8.88 8.95
CA VAL A 142 5.59 -8.37 7.57
C VAL A 142 6.11 -6.93 7.57
N LEU A 143 5.58 -6.07 8.45
CA LEU A 143 5.96 -4.66 8.55
C LEU A 143 7.39 -4.45 9.07
N THR A 144 7.94 -5.45 9.77
CA THR A 144 9.32 -5.45 10.29
C THR A 144 10.29 -6.23 9.40
N ALA A 145 9.81 -6.87 8.33
CA ALA A 145 10.65 -7.62 7.41
C ALA A 145 11.55 -6.71 6.57
N ASP A 146 12.78 -7.18 6.32
CA ASP A 146 13.69 -6.58 5.35
C ASP A 146 13.42 -7.09 3.93
N ALA A 147 13.79 -6.29 2.93
CA ALA A 147 13.73 -6.67 1.52
C ALA A 147 14.68 -7.84 1.25
N ASP A 148 14.12 -9.00 0.89
CA ASP A 148 14.89 -10.17 0.46
C ASP A 148 14.12 -10.99 -0.60
N PRO A 149 14.54 -10.99 -1.88
CA PRO A 149 15.53 -10.09 -2.51
C PRO A 149 14.94 -8.75 -2.99
N LEU A 150 13.61 -8.60 -3.01
CA LEU A 150 12.89 -7.45 -3.58
C LEU A 150 11.78 -7.00 -2.62
N ALA A 151 11.62 -5.68 -2.43
CA ALA A 151 10.64 -5.11 -1.51
C ALA A 151 9.18 -5.37 -1.93
N GLU A 152 8.93 -5.54 -3.23
CA GLU A 152 7.66 -5.93 -3.81
C GLU A 152 7.15 -7.26 -3.22
N ASN A 153 8.05 -8.19 -2.90
CA ASN A 153 7.68 -9.47 -2.30
C ASN A 153 7.07 -9.28 -0.91
N ILE A 154 7.57 -8.30 -0.14
CA ILE A 154 6.99 -7.95 1.16
C ILE A 154 5.64 -7.28 0.95
N PHE A 155 5.51 -6.42 -0.05
CA PHE A 155 4.25 -5.77 -0.37
C PHE A 155 3.16 -6.79 -0.74
N PHE A 156 3.43 -7.74 -1.63
CA PHE A 156 2.45 -8.78 -1.94
C PHE A 156 2.17 -9.70 -0.74
N ARG A 157 3.18 -9.94 0.12
CA ARG A 157 2.97 -10.66 1.38
C ARG A 157 2.06 -9.88 2.33
N LEU A 158 2.15 -8.55 2.37
CA LEU A 158 1.24 -7.71 3.14
C LEU A 158 -0.19 -7.85 2.61
N LEU A 159 -0.41 -7.82 1.30
CA LEU A 159 -1.73 -8.00 0.69
C LEU A 159 -2.34 -9.38 1.01
N ASP A 160 -1.52 -10.42 0.98
CA ASP A 160 -1.91 -11.78 1.38
C ASP A 160 -2.32 -11.82 2.85
N ARG A 161 -1.53 -11.20 3.75
CA ARG A 161 -1.87 -11.14 5.19
C ARG A 161 -3.05 -10.24 5.51
N LEU A 162 -3.37 -9.27 4.67
CA LEU A 162 -4.60 -8.48 4.72
C LEU A 162 -5.83 -9.26 4.22
N GLY A 163 -5.62 -10.40 3.54
CA GLY A 163 -6.67 -11.27 3.03
C GLY A 163 -7.32 -10.81 1.73
N VAL A 164 -6.79 -9.75 1.10
CA VAL A 164 -7.40 -9.10 -0.07
C VAL A 164 -6.89 -9.63 -1.40
N VAL A 165 -5.63 -10.06 -1.45
CA VAL A 165 -5.02 -10.65 -2.66
C VAL A 165 -4.21 -11.87 -2.23
N PRO A 166 -4.67 -13.10 -2.51
CA PRO A 166 -3.93 -14.31 -2.16
C PRO A 166 -2.68 -14.45 -3.02
N LEU A 167 -1.56 -14.81 -2.38
CA LEU A 167 -0.29 -15.15 -3.05
C LEU A 167 -0.23 -16.60 -3.55
#